data_AF-A0A3N2SDL2-F1
#
_entry.id   AF-A0A3N2SDL2-F1
#
_cell.length_a   1.000
_cell.length_b   1.000
_cell.length_c   1.000
_cell.angle_alpha   90.00
_cell.angle_beta   90.00
_cell.angle_gamma   90.00
#
_symmetry.space_group_name_H-M   'P 1'
#
loop_
_entity.id
_entity.type
_entity.pdbx_description
1 polymer ?
#
loop_
_entity_poly.entity_id
_entity_poly.type
_entity_poly.pdbx_seq_one_letter_code
_entity_poly.pdbx_strand_id
1 'polypeptide(L)'
;MSESKELVLVTLPAAADLEAAFISDEYITNLIADIRQKASSVVGDVATVKGRGVYISMASTVRRTKTVIDDAGKALVSEMKKRPALVDASRKKVRDELDALAVEIRRPATEWEEEQERIKAEEAAKIKAEEDRKKFESDHEIALLMNDKHDREVAEAKAEEERQRTAHEEELKLQAAEQARREAEEKAAADLAAAKKREEDAIAAKAQAELLAKQAQERAEREAKEAQERTAKLAQEAREQAEREKQEAIAAEQRKSQEKEAARLAEEKRIAEEAEKRAADVEHRRAINAAAVKSLIDLGIPDDWARACVVAIARGKVPATTINY
;
A
#
# COMPACT_ATOMS: atom_id res chain seq x y z
N MET A 1 41.67 102.48 -88.32
CA MET A 1 41.53 102.43 -86.84
C MET A 1 42.65 103.27 -86.27
N SER A 2 42.38 104.56 -86.05
CA SER A 2 43.37 105.50 -85.51
C SER A 2 43.66 105.08 -84.07
N GLU A 3 44.89 104.61 -83.83
CA GLU A 3 45.45 104.48 -82.49
C GLU A 3 45.38 105.86 -81.82
N SER A 4 44.32 106.08 -81.06
CA SER A 4 44.34 107.07 -80.00
C SER A 4 45.33 106.53 -78.97
N LYS A 5 46.63 106.78 -79.18
CA LYS A 5 47.66 106.61 -78.16
C LYS A 5 47.11 107.24 -76.89
N GLU A 6 46.72 106.41 -75.94
CA GLU A 6 46.23 106.88 -74.66
C GLU A 6 47.33 107.79 -74.10
N LEU A 7 47.02 109.08 -73.96
CA LEU A 7 47.94 110.06 -73.41
C LEU A 7 48.13 109.73 -71.93
N VAL A 8 49.08 108.83 -71.68
CA VAL A 8 49.51 108.35 -70.37
C VAL A 8 50.96 108.80 -70.18
N LEU A 9 51.32 109.25 -68.98
CA LEU A 9 52.62 109.88 -68.73
C LEU A 9 53.78 108.86 -68.68
N VAL A 10 53.48 107.59 -68.46
CA VAL A 10 54.47 106.52 -68.36
C VAL A 10 53.94 105.23 -68.99
N THR A 11 54.82 104.52 -69.66
CA THR A 11 54.62 103.14 -70.11
C THR A 11 54.98 102.17 -68.98
N LEU A 12 54.02 101.32 -68.61
CA LEU A 12 54.25 100.22 -67.68
C LEU A 12 55.21 99.17 -68.26
N PRO A 13 55.96 98.44 -67.43
CA PRO A 13 56.85 97.38 -67.86
C PRO A 13 56.06 96.18 -68.42
N ALA A 14 56.74 95.29 -69.13
CA ALA A 14 56.12 94.09 -69.70
C ALA A 14 55.49 93.21 -68.60
N ALA A 15 54.45 92.43 -68.96
CA ALA A 15 53.68 91.62 -68.01
C ALA A 15 54.53 90.65 -67.15
N ALA A 16 55.68 90.20 -67.66
CA ALA A 16 56.61 89.34 -66.93
C ALA A 16 57.36 90.09 -65.79
N ASP A 17 57.67 91.37 -65.99
CA ASP A 17 58.41 92.20 -65.03
C ASP A 17 57.49 93.06 -64.17
N LEU A 18 56.19 93.13 -64.53
CA LEU A 18 55.16 93.87 -63.83
C LEU A 18 55.02 93.39 -62.37
N GLU A 19 55.15 92.08 -62.12
CA GLU A 19 55.06 91.54 -60.75
C GLU A 19 56.20 92.09 -59.87
N ALA A 20 57.43 92.02 -60.37
CA ALA A 20 58.61 92.51 -59.65
C ALA A 20 58.59 94.04 -59.49
N ALA A 21 58.12 94.76 -60.51
CA ALA A 21 58.00 96.21 -60.51
C ALA A 21 56.99 96.72 -59.47
N PHE A 22 55.82 96.07 -59.34
CA PHE A 22 54.82 96.46 -58.33
C PHE A 22 55.19 96.07 -56.89
N ILE A 23 56.11 95.11 -56.70
CA ILE A 23 56.63 94.71 -55.39
C ILE A 23 57.75 95.65 -54.91
N SER A 24 58.51 96.26 -55.83
CA SER A 24 59.63 97.14 -55.49
C SER A 24 59.17 98.56 -55.11
N ASP A 25 59.35 98.93 -53.85
CA ASP A 25 59.06 100.28 -53.33
C ASP A 25 59.92 101.37 -54.01
N GLU A 26 61.16 101.02 -54.37
CA GLU A 26 62.07 101.90 -55.10
C GLU A 26 61.56 102.18 -56.53
N TYR A 27 61.07 101.14 -57.22
CA TYR A 27 60.48 101.31 -58.54
C TYR A 27 59.24 102.20 -58.50
N ILE A 28 58.34 101.98 -57.54
CA ILE A 28 57.13 102.79 -57.38
C ILE A 28 57.49 104.26 -57.05
N THR A 29 58.48 104.47 -56.19
CA THR A 29 58.96 105.82 -55.86
C THR A 29 59.52 106.54 -57.09
N ASN A 30 60.35 105.85 -57.89
CA ASN A 30 60.91 106.39 -59.13
C ASN A 30 59.83 106.65 -60.19
N LEU A 31 58.86 105.73 -60.33
CA LEU A 31 57.72 105.90 -61.23
C LEU A 31 56.89 107.15 -60.88
N ILE A 32 56.63 107.38 -59.60
CA ILE A 32 55.91 108.57 -59.12
C ILE A 32 56.75 109.84 -59.35
N ALA A 33 58.07 109.78 -59.15
CA ALA A 33 58.99 110.88 -59.41
C ALA A 33 58.98 111.28 -60.89
N ASP A 34 59.04 110.31 -61.81
CA ASP A 34 58.96 110.52 -63.25
C ASP A 34 57.63 111.16 -63.68
N ILE A 35 56.51 110.67 -63.13
CA ILE A 35 55.17 111.25 -63.37
C ILE A 35 55.14 112.70 -62.89
N ARG A 36 55.71 112.98 -61.71
CA ARG A 36 55.77 114.34 -61.14
C ARG A 36 56.63 115.26 -61.98
N GLN A 37 57.79 114.80 -62.47
CA GLN A 37 58.67 115.58 -63.33
C GLN A 37 57.98 115.92 -64.66
N LYS A 38 57.33 114.94 -65.30
CA LYS A 38 56.58 115.13 -66.55
C LYS A 38 55.32 115.99 -66.39
N ALA A 39 54.66 115.94 -65.23
CA ALA A 39 53.52 116.80 -64.95
C ALA A 39 53.93 118.24 -64.64
N SER A 40 55.08 118.44 -63.99
CA SER A 40 55.60 119.78 -63.60
C SER A 40 56.28 120.53 -64.74
N SER A 41 56.67 119.85 -65.82
CA SER A 41 57.30 120.49 -67.00
C SER A 41 56.31 121.26 -67.88
N VAL A 42 55.02 121.26 -67.53
CA VAL A 42 53.99 122.03 -68.21
C VAL A 42 54.07 123.51 -67.84
N VAL A 43 54.50 124.33 -68.79
CA VAL A 43 54.51 125.79 -68.68
C VAL A 43 53.41 126.38 -69.55
N GLY A 44 52.38 126.97 -68.93
CA GLY A 44 51.31 127.66 -69.61
C GLY A 44 51.06 129.04 -68.98
N ASP A 45 50.71 130.03 -69.77
CA ASP A 45 50.37 131.35 -69.25
C ASP A 45 48.99 131.31 -68.55
N VAL A 46 49.01 131.34 -67.21
CA VAL A 46 47.82 131.26 -66.35
C VAL A 46 46.88 132.46 -66.55
N ALA A 47 47.35 133.58 -67.07
CA ALA A 47 46.51 134.73 -67.38
C ALA A 47 45.54 134.43 -68.55
N THR A 48 45.92 133.53 -69.47
CA THR A 48 45.11 133.18 -70.64
C THR A 48 44.22 131.94 -70.41
N VAL A 49 43.04 131.92 -71.04
CA VAL A 49 42.14 130.75 -71.02
C VAL A 49 42.83 129.51 -71.61
N LYS A 50 43.60 129.70 -72.70
CA LYS A 50 44.36 128.62 -73.34
C LYS A 50 45.45 128.06 -72.43
N GLY A 51 46.21 128.91 -71.73
CA GLY A 51 47.25 128.46 -70.80
C GLY A 51 46.70 127.72 -69.58
N ARG A 52 45.56 128.16 -69.01
CA ARG A 52 44.83 127.37 -67.98
C ARG A 52 44.36 126.01 -68.50
N GLY A 53 43.93 125.94 -69.77
CA GLY A 53 43.53 124.69 -70.43
C GLY A 53 44.64 123.65 -70.51
N VAL A 54 45.91 124.06 -70.61
CA VAL A 54 47.06 123.13 -70.62
C VAL A 54 47.22 122.43 -69.27
N TYR A 55 47.09 123.16 -68.15
CA TYR A 55 47.14 122.58 -66.81
C TYR A 55 45.98 121.62 -66.53
N ILE A 56 44.76 121.96 -66.97
CA ILE A 56 43.57 121.10 -66.82
C ILE A 56 43.76 119.80 -67.62
N SER A 57 44.28 119.90 -68.85
CA SER A 57 44.53 118.74 -69.69
C SER A 57 45.62 117.84 -69.08
N MET A 58 46.70 118.41 -68.56
CA MET A 58 47.74 117.64 -67.88
C MET A 58 47.21 116.94 -66.62
N ALA A 59 46.37 117.61 -65.82
CA ALA A 59 45.73 117.00 -64.67
C ALA A 59 44.81 115.82 -65.05
N SER A 60 44.08 115.93 -66.17
CA SER A 60 43.30 114.82 -66.72
C SER A 60 44.18 113.64 -67.15
N THR A 61 45.33 113.92 -67.77
CA THR A 61 46.32 112.91 -68.18
C THR A 61 46.93 112.19 -66.98
N VAL A 62 47.23 112.90 -65.88
CA VAL A 62 47.65 112.28 -64.60
C VAL A 62 46.56 111.35 -64.06
N ARG A 63 45.28 111.76 -64.07
CA ARG A 63 44.17 110.93 -63.59
C ARG A 63 43.98 109.65 -64.43
N ARG A 64 44.15 109.74 -65.76
CA ARG A 64 44.12 108.57 -66.65
C ARG A 64 45.29 107.63 -66.36
N THR A 65 46.50 108.19 -66.22
CA THR A 65 47.71 107.42 -65.86
C THR A 65 47.52 106.65 -64.55
N LYS A 66 46.94 107.28 -63.52
CA LYS A 66 46.58 106.59 -62.27
C LYS A 66 45.68 105.38 -62.51
N THR A 67 44.63 105.55 -63.32
CA THR A 67 43.62 104.51 -63.56
C THR A 67 44.24 103.30 -64.26
N VAL A 68 45.09 103.53 -65.27
CA VAL A 68 45.81 102.46 -65.99
C VAL A 68 46.75 101.67 -65.06
N ILE A 69 47.47 102.36 -64.16
CA ILE A 69 48.35 101.71 -63.17
C ILE A 69 47.53 100.84 -62.20
N ASP A 70 46.40 101.35 -61.71
CA ASP A 70 45.52 100.63 -60.77
C ASP A 70 44.87 99.40 -61.43
N ASP A 71 44.39 99.53 -62.66
CA ASP A 71 43.78 98.43 -63.41
C ASP A 71 44.81 97.33 -63.75
N ALA A 72 46.04 97.70 -64.09
CA ALA A 72 47.14 96.76 -64.31
C ALA A 72 47.49 96.00 -63.02
N GLY A 73 47.57 96.68 -61.87
CA GLY A 73 47.79 96.05 -60.57
C GLY A 73 46.66 95.08 -60.18
N LYS A 74 45.39 95.47 -60.41
CA LYS A 74 44.23 94.61 -60.16
C LYS A 74 44.24 93.35 -61.03
N ALA A 75 44.54 93.48 -62.31
CA ALA A 75 44.65 92.36 -63.24
C ALA A 75 45.74 91.37 -62.79
N LEU A 76 46.90 91.89 -62.37
CA LEU A 76 47.98 91.07 -61.84
C LEU A 76 47.56 90.30 -60.58
N VAL A 77 46.96 90.98 -59.60
CA VAL A 77 46.51 90.34 -58.35
C VAL A 77 45.45 89.26 -58.62
N SER A 78 44.56 89.48 -59.60
CA SER A 78 43.59 88.47 -60.04
C SER A 78 44.28 87.20 -60.56
N GLU A 79 45.27 87.34 -61.43
CA GLU A 79 46.02 86.19 -61.97
C GLU A 79 46.84 85.48 -60.89
N MET A 80 47.48 86.22 -59.98
CA MET A 80 48.20 85.64 -58.85
C MET A 80 47.29 84.83 -57.93
N LYS A 81 46.05 85.26 -57.70
CA LYS A 81 45.07 84.51 -56.89
C LYS A 81 44.60 83.21 -57.56
N LYS A 82 44.65 83.12 -58.89
CA LYS A 82 44.28 81.89 -59.62
C LYS A 82 45.38 80.83 -59.60
N ARG A 83 46.66 81.23 -59.54
CA ARG A 83 47.81 80.30 -59.55
C ARG A 83 47.74 79.25 -58.41
N PRO A 84 47.47 79.57 -57.14
CA PRO A 84 47.35 78.58 -56.07
C PRO A 84 46.29 77.51 -56.35
N ALA A 85 45.10 77.91 -56.82
CA ALA A 85 44.03 76.96 -57.12
C ALA A 85 44.41 75.98 -58.25
N LEU A 86 45.15 76.44 -59.26
CA LEU A 86 45.67 75.58 -60.32
C LEU A 86 46.75 74.62 -59.82
N VAL A 87 47.61 75.08 -58.91
CA VAL A 87 48.62 74.22 -58.26
C VAL A 87 47.96 73.15 -57.39
N ASP A 88 46.95 73.51 -56.61
CA ASP A 88 46.22 72.56 -55.76
C ASP A 88 45.45 71.52 -56.60
N ALA A 89 44.81 71.95 -57.69
CA ALA A 89 44.16 71.04 -58.63
C ALA A 89 45.16 70.04 -59.25
N SER A 90 46.33 70.53 -59.66
CA SER A 90 47.40 69.69 -60.19
C SER A 90 47.95 68.73 -59.14
N ARG A 91 48.17 69.19 -57.90
CA ARG A 91 48.59 68.36 -56.77
C ARG A 91 47.59 67.25 -56.46
N LYS A 92 46.29 67.57 -56.49
CA LYS A 92 45.22 66.58 -56.28
C LYS A 92 45.25 65.53 -57.38
N LYS A 93 45.30 65.96 -58.66
CA LYS A 93 45.37 65.04 -59.79
C LYS A 93 46.56 64.09 -59.69
N VAL A 94 47.74 64.60 -59.36
CA VAL A 94 48.94 63.77 -59.19
C VAL A 94 48.76 62.74 -58.07
N ARG A 95 48.16 63.12 -56.93
CA ARG A 95 47.90 62.18 -55.83
C ARG A 95 46.94 61.06 -56.27
N ASP A 96 45.81 61.44 -56.84
CA ASP A 96 44.74 60.51 -57.19
C ASP A 96 45.22 59.50 -58.27
N GLU A 97 46.01 59.96 -59.26
CA GLU A 97 46.59 59.10 -60.30
C GLU A 97 47.68 58.16 -59.75
N LEU A 98 48.52 58.62 -58.82
CA LEU A 98 49.55 57.78 -58.21
C LEU A 98 48.95 56.74 -57.26
N ASP A 99 47.90 57.09 -56.52
CA ASP A 99 47.16 56.13 -55.69
C ASP A 99 46.47 55.06 -56.56
N ALA A 100 45.86 55.46 -57.68
CA ALA A 100 45.29 54.52 -58.64
C ALA A 100 46.34 53.58 -59.23
N LEU A 101 47.51 54.09 -59.61
CA LEU A 101 48.62 53.28 -60.11
C LEU A 101 49.14 52.30 -59.04
N ALA A 102 49.21 52.71 -57.78
CA ALA A 102 49.63 51.83 -56.68
C ALA A 102 48.66 50.67 -56.47
N VAL A 103 47.34 50.92 -56.57
CA VAL A 103 46.30 49.87 -56.52
C VAL A 103 46.43 48.92 -57.71
N GLU A 104 46.64 49.44 -58.92
CA GLU A 104 46.81 48.61 -60.11
C GLU A 104 48.05 47.71 -60.03
N ILE A 105 49.19 48.25 -59.57
CA ILE A 105 50.42 47.49 -59.35
C ILE A 105 50.24 46.41 -58.28
N ARG A 106 49.42 46.67 -57.26
CA ARG A 106 49.13 45.71 -56.19
C ARG A 106 48.11 44.65 -56.59
N ARG A 107 47.25 44.92 -57.58
CA ARG A 107 46.15 44.04 -57.99
C ARG A 107 46.58 42.58 -58.24
N PRO A 108 47.67 42.26 -58.95
CA PRO A 108 48.10 40.87 -59.15
C PRO A 108 48.45 40.14 -57.85
N ALA A 109 48.98 40.84 -56.84
CA ALA A 109 49.28 40.25 -55.54
C ALA A 109 47.99 39.95 -54.76
N THR A 110 47.02 40.88 -54.80
CA THR A 110 45.71 40.68 -54.16
C THR A 110 44.94 39.54 -54.82
N GLU A 111 44.91 39.47 -56.14
CA GLU A 111 44.28 38.36 -56.88
C GLU A 111 44.94 37.02 -56.56
N TRP A 112 46.26 36.98 -56.41
CA TRP A 112 46.98 35.77 -56.01
C TRP A 112 46.69 35.36 -54.55
N GLU A 113 46.64 36.32 -53.61
CA GLU A 113 46.28 36.08 -52.21
C GLU A 113 44.85 35.52 -52.08
N GLU A 114 43.89 36.08 -52.81
CA GLU A 114 42.50 35.59 -52.88
C GLU A 114 42.40 34.19 -53.48
N GLU A 115 43.17 33.92 -54.53
CA GLU A 115 43.26 32.59 -55.14
C GLU A 115 43.85 31.56 -54.17
N GLN A 116 44.90 31.91 -53.43
CA GLN A 116 45.49 31.03 -52.41
C GLN A 116 44.51 30.74 -51.27
N GLU A 117 43.76 31.74 -50.82
CA GLU A 117 42.69 31.55 -49.84
C GLU A 117 41.60 30.62 -50.37
N ARG A 118 41.19 30.76 -51.64
CA ARG A 118 40.21 29.86 -52.26
C ARG A 118 40.73 28.43 -52.36
N ILE A 119 41.99 28.24 -52.77
CA ILE A 119 42.63 26.91 -52.85
C ILE A 119 42.69 26.27 -51.47
N LYS A 120 43.10 27.00 -50.43
CA LYS A 120 43.13 26.49 -49.05
C LYS A 120 41.73 26.13 -48.55
N ALA A 121 40.73 26.95 -48.85
CA ALA A 121 39.35 26.66 -48.48
C ALA A 121 38.80 25.41 -49.20
N GLU A 122 39.13 25.23 -50.48
CA GLU A 122 38.76 24.04 -51.24
C GLU A 122 39.49 22.79 -50.74
N GLU A 123 40.78 22.89 -50.43
CA GLU A 123 41.58 21.79 -49.87
C GLU A 123 41.07 21.38 -48.49
N ALA A 124 40.78 22.35 -47.62
CA ALA A 124 40.15 22.08 -46.33
C ALA A 124 38.77 21.41 -46.47
N ALA A 125 37.97 21.82 -47.47
CA ALA A 125 36.70 21.18 -47.77
C ALA A 125 36.88 19.74 -48.28
N LYS A 126 37.88 19.49 -49.13
CA LYS A 126 38.22 18.14 -49.63
C LYS A 126 38.70 17.22 -48.51
N ILE A 127 39.58 17.70 -47.63
CA ILE A 127 40.06 16.94 -46.47
C ILE A 127 38.87 16.56 -45.58
N LYS A 128 38.01 17.53 -45.24
CA LYS A 128 36.83 17.27 -44.44
C LYS A 128 35.88 16.26 -45.10
N ALA A 129 35.66 16.37 -46.41
CA ALA A 129 34.84 15.41 -47.14
C ALA A 129 35.45 14.00 -47.15
N GLU A 130 36.78 13.88 -47.21
CA GLU A 130 37.47 12.59 -47.11
C GLU A 130 37.37 12.00 -45.69
N GLU A 131 37.53 12.84 -44.66
CA GLU A 131 37.35 12.44 -43.26
C GLU A 131 35.92 11.98 -42.98
N ASP A 132 34.92 12.74 -43.47
CA ASP A 132 33.52 12.38 -43.35
C ASP A 132 33.22 11.07 -44.09
N ARG A 133 33.83 10.83 -45.27
CA ARG A 133 33.71 9.55 -45.99
C ARG A 133 34.33 8.39 -45.21
N LYS A 134 35.55 8.54 -44.68
CA LYS A 134 36.20 7.51 -43.85
C LYS A 134 35.39 7.20 -42.61
N LYS A 135 34.83 8.22 -41.97
CA LYS A 135 33.96 8.06 -40.81
C LYS A 135 32.68 7.33 -41.18
N PHE A 136 32.06 7.68 -42.30
CA PHE A 136 30.88 6.97 -42.80
C PHE A 136 31.15 5.50 -43.09
N GLU A 137 32.27 5.18 -43.74
CA GLU A 137 32.69 3.80 -44.00
C GLU A 137 32.92 3.03 -42.68
N SER A 138 33.61 3.63 -41.72
CA SER A 138 33.84 3.03 -40.39
C SER A 138 32.53 2.82 -39.62
N ASP A 139 31.64 3.82 -39.60
CA ASP A 139 30.35 3.72 -38.93
C ASP A 139 29.46 2.66 -39.61
N HIS A 140 29.54 2.53 -40.93
CA HIS A 140 28.84 1.50 -41.68
C HIS A 140 29.34 0.08 -41.35
N GLU A 141 30.66 -0.12 -41.29
CA GLU A 141 31.25 -1.38 -40.87
C GLU A 141 30.83 -1.76 -39.45
N ILE A 142 30.85 -0.80 -38.51
CA ILE A 142 30.39 -1.01 -37.14
C ILE A 142 28.91 -1.39 -37.11
N ALA A 143 28.07 -0.73 -37.91
CA ALA A 143 26.64 -1.04 -37.99
C ALA A 143 26.40 -2.48 -38.50
N LEU A 144 27.17 -2.93 -39.51
CA LEU A 144 27.09 -4.31 -39.99
C LEU A 144 27.49 -5.33 -38.93
N LEU A 145 28.57 -5.07 -38.18
CA LEU A 145 29.01 -5.93 -37.08
C LEU A 145 27.97 -6.00 -35.94
N MET A 146 27.33 -4.87 -35.63
CA MET A 146 26.27 -4.82 -34.62
C MET A 146 25.03 -5.60 -35.06
N ASN A 147 24.65 -5.53 -36.33
CA ASN A 147 23.54 -6.32 -36.87
C ASN A 147 23.85 -7.82 -36.81
N ASP A 148 25.03 -8.25 -37.25
CA ASP A 148 25.45 -9.66 -37.17
C ASP A 148 25.48 -10.16 -35.72
N LYS A 149 25.93 -9.32 -34.77
CA LYS A 149 25.87 -9.65 -33.35
C LYS A 149 24.42 -9.79 -32.87
N HIS A 150 23.53 -8.89 -33.24
CA HIS A 150 22.12 -8.96 -32.87
C HIS A 150 21.45 -10.22 -33.42
N ASP A 151 21.71 -10.56 -34.69
CA ASP A 151 21.17 -11.76 -35.32
C ASP A 151 21.64 -13.04 -34.60
N ARG A 152 22.90 -13.08 -34.16
CA ARG A 152 23.43 -14.18 -33.33
C ARG A 152 22.74 -14.27 -31.98
N GLU A 153 22.60 -13.15 -31.27
CA GLU A 153 21.93 -13.11 -29.97
C GLU A 153 20.47 -13.56 -30.08
N VAL A 154 19.75 -13.14 -31.13
CA VAL A 154 18.38 -13.59 -31.41
C VAL A 154 18.33 -15.08 -31.73
N ALA A 155 19.28 -15.60 -32.51
CA ALA A 155 19.36 -17.03 -32.82
C ALA A 155 19.66 -17.87 -31.57
N GLU A 156 20.59 -17.42 -30.72
CA GLU A 156 20.93 -18.07 -29.45
C GLU A 156 19.75 -18.06 -28.48
N ALA A 157 19.04 -16.93 -28.35
CA ALA A 157 17.85 -16.82 -27.51
C ALA A 157 16.73 -17.76 -27.98
N LYS A 158 16.49 -17.85 -29.29
CA LYS A 158 15.51 -18.82 -29.85
C LYS A 158 15.92 -20.26 -29.59
N ALA A 159 17.20 -20.59 -29.75
CA ALA A 159 17.71 -21.93 -29.46
C ALA A 159 17.62 -22.26 -27.96
N GLU A 160 17.84 -21.29 -27.08
CA GLU A 160 17.63 -21.47 -25.64
C GLU A 160 16.16 -21.66 -25.28
N GLU A 161 15.25 -20.88 -25.86
CA GLU A 161 13.82 -21.05 -25.68
C GLU A 161 13.35 -22.44 -26.15
N GLU A 162 13.85 -22.92 -27.30
CA GLU A 162 13.55 -24.26 -27.80
C GLU A 162 14.09 -25.36 -26.88
N ARG A 163 15.31 -25.20 -26.34
CA ARG A 163 15.87 -26.12 -25.35
C ARG A 163 15.04 -26.13 -24.06
N GLN A 164 14.61 -24.97 -23.58
CA GLN A 164 13.76 -24.87 -22.39
C GLN A 164 12.37 -25.51 -22.63
N ARG A 165 11.76 -25.30 -23.80
CA ARG A 165 10.50 -25.95 -24.18
C ARG A 165 10.65 -27.47 -24.23
N THR A 166 11.71 -27.96 -24.86
CA THR A 166 12.00 -29.40 -24.94
C THR A 166 12.21 -29.99 -23.55
N ALA A 167 13.04 -29.35 -22.71
CA ALA A 167 13.26 -29.79 -21.33
C ALA A 167 11.97 -29.79 -20.50
N HIS A 168 11.13 -28.76 -20.63
CA HIS A 168 9.85 -28.71 -19.94
C HIS A 168 8.88 -29.80 -20.42
N GLU A 169 8.83 -30.08 -21.73
CA GLU A 169 8.02 -31.17 -22.28
C GLU A 169 8.52 -32.54 -21.79
N GLU A 170 9.83 -32.75 -21.71
CA GLU A 170 10.43 -33.96 -21.14
C GLU A 170 10.13 -34.10 -19.64
N GLU A 171 10.26 -33.03 -18.86
CA GLU A 171 9.89 -33.03 -17.44
C GLU A 171 8.40 -33.34 -17.26
N LEU A 172 7.52 -32.77 -18.09
CA LEU A 172 6.09 -33.06 -18.03
C LEU A 172 5.79 -34.51 -18.38
N LYS A 173 6.48 -35.10 -19.37
CA LYS A 173 6.37 -36.53 -19.70
C LYS A 173 6.83 -37.42 -18.54
N LEU A 174 7.93 -37.06 -17.88
CA LEU A 174 8.43 -37.78 -16.72
C LEU A 174 7.46 -37.69 -15.54
N GLN A 175 6.93 -36.50 -15.26
CA GLN A 175 5.91 -36.30 -14.22
C GLN A 175 4.63 -37.07 -14.52
N ALA A 176 4.16 -37.08 -15.75
CA ALA A 176 3.00 -37.87 -16.15
C ALA A 176 3.25 -39.38 -16.01
N ALA A 177 4.45 -39.85 -16.37
CA ALA A 177 4.84 -41.25 -16.18
C ALA A 177 4.96 -41.62 -14.68
N GLU A 178 5.50 -40.72 -13.86
CA GLU A 178 5.60 -40.89 -12.42
C GLU A 178 4.21 -40.88 -11.75
N GLN A 179 3.33 -39.96 -12.15
CA GLN A 179 1.93 -39.92 -11.68
C GLN A 179 1.20 -41.19 -12.07
N ALA A 180 1.31 -41.65 -13.32
CA ALA A 180 0.71 -42.92 -13.74
C ALA A 180 1.24 -44.11 -12.93
N ARG A 181 2.53 -44.12 -12.59
CA ARG A 181 3.13 -45.14 -11.72
C ARG A 181 2.60 -45.05 -10.29
N ARG A 182 2.53 -43.85 -9.71
CA ARG A 182 1.98 -43.63 -8.37
C ARG A 182 0.51 -44.02 -8.29
N GLU A 183 -0.30 -43.64 -9.28
CA GLU A 183 -1.70 -44.05 -9.36
C GLU A 183 -1.85 -45.57 -9.52
N ALA A 184 -0.97 -46.23 -10.27
CA ALA A 184 -0.97 -47.69 -10.38
C ALA A 184 -0.55 -48.37 -9.07
N GLU A 185 0.47 -47.84 -8.38
CA GLU A 185 0.90 -48.31 -7.06
C GLU A 185 -0.18 -48.06 -5.99
N GLU A 186 -0.85 -46.90 -6.00
CA GLU A 186 -1.96 -46.58 -5.10
C GLU A 186 -3.18 -47.46 -5.37
N LYS A 187 -3.53 -47.72 -6.64
CA LYS A 187 -4.60 -48.67 -6.99
C LYS A 187 -4.24 -50.08 -6.53
N ALA A 188 -3.02 -50.54 -6.77
CA ALA A 188 -2.57 -51.84 -6.29
C ALA A 188 -2.57 -51.93 -4.76
N ALA A 189 -2.16 -50.87 -4.06
CA ALA A 189 -2.19 -50.78 -2.60
C ALA A 189 -3.63 -50.74 -2.06
N ALA A 190 -4.53 -50.02 -2.73
CA ALA A 190 -5.96 -49.97 -2.40
C ALA A 190 -6.65 -51.31 -2.63
N ASP A 191 -6.30 -52.03 -3.70
CA ASP A 191 -6.80 -53.38 -3.99
C ASP A 191 -6.30 -54.39 -2.95
N LEU A 192 -5.02 -54.31 -2.56
CA LEU A 192 -4.45 -55.09 -1.45
C LEU A 192 -5.10 -54.75 -0.11
N ALA A 193 -5.34 -53.48 0.18
CA ALA A 193 -6.02 -53.04 1.40
C ALA A 193 -7.49 -53.47 1.41
N ALA A 194 -8.18 -53.45 0.27
CA ALA A 194 -9.54 -53.95 0.12
C ALA A 194 -9.58 -55.48 0.25
N ALA A 195 -8.58 -56.20 -0.26
CA ALA A 195 -8.44 -57.64 -0.04
C ALA A 195 -8.22 -57.96 1.44
N LYS A 196 -7.30 -57.25 2.11
CA LYS A 196 -7.07 -57.38 3.56
C LYS A 196 -8.31 -57.07 4.37
N LYS A 197 -9.05 -55.99 4.05
CA LYS A 197 -10.32 -55.70 4.72
C LYS A 197 -11.36 -56.79 4.52
N ARG A 198 -11.48 -57.37 3.31
CA ARG A 198 -12.39 -58.51 3.09
C ARG A 198 -11.97 -59.75 3.89
N GLU A 199 -10.66 -60.00 4.04
CA GLU A 199 -10.16 -61.08 4.88
C GLU A 199 -10.41 -60.80 6.37
N GLU A 200 -10.13 -59.59 6.85
CA GLU A 200 -10.40 -59.15 8.22
C GLU A 200 -11.90 -59.17 8.54
N ASP A 201 -12.76 -58.69 7.64
CA ASP A 201 -14.22 -58.74 7.77
C ASP A 201 -14.72 -60.19 7.76
N ALA A 202 -14.14 -61.07 6.94
CA ALA A 202 -14.48 -62.50 6.94
C ALA A 202 -14.03 -63.21 8.23
N ILE A 203 -12.87 -62.84 8.78
CA ILE A 203 -12.38 -63.34 10.08
C ILE A 203 -13.26 -62.81 11.21
N ALA A 204 -13.63 -61.53 11.19
CA ALA A 204 -14.51 -60.91 12.17
C ALA A 204 -15.92 -61.52 12.12
N ALA A 205 -16.47 -61.77 10.92
CA ALA A 205 -17.75 -62.45 10.75
C ALA A 205 -17.70 -63.90 11.26
N LYS A 206 -16.61 -64.63 11.00
CA LYS A 206 -16.40 -65.98 11.56
C LYS A 206 -16.28 -65.95 13.09
N ALA A 207 -15.55 -65.00 13.65
CA ALA A 207 -15.40 -64.83 15.09
C ALA A 207 -16.74 -64.45 15.76
N GLN A 208 -17.54 -63.59 15.12
CA GLN A 208 -18.89 -63.27 15.60
C GLN A 208 -19.83 -64.47 15.52
N ALA A 209 -19.76 -65.26 14.44
CA ALA A 209 -20.53 -66.50 14.32
C ALA A 209 -20.12 -67.54 15.37
N GLU A 210 -18.83 -67.69 15.66
CA GLU A 210 -18.33 -68.58 16.72
C GLU A 210 -18.76 -68.10 18.12
N LEU A 211 -18.72 -66.80 18.38
CA LEU A 211 -19.19 -66.22 19.64
C LEU A 211 -20.70 -66.43 19.81
N LEU A 212 -21.49 -66.20 18.76
CA LEU A 212 -22.93 -66.47 18.76
C LEU A 212 -23.24 -67.96 18.95
N ALA A 213 -22.46 -68.85 18.33
CA ALA A 213 -22.59 -70.29 18.52
C ALA A 213 -22.25 -70.72 19.96
N LYS A 214 -21.18 -70.19 20.55
CA LYS A 214 -20.83 -70.43 21.97
C LYS A 214 -21.90 -69.89 22.90
N GLN A 215 -22.44 -68.69 22.65
CA GLN A 215 -23.54 -68.13 23.45
C GLN A 215 -24.85 -68.92 23.29
N ALA A 216 -25.11 -69.50 22.12
CA ALA A 216 -26.26 -70.39 21.92
C ALA A 216 -26.06 -71.72 22.66
N GLN A 217 -24.84 -72.27 22.63
CA GLN A 217 -24.49 -73.49 23.37
C GLN A 217 -24.55 -73.27 24.89
N GLU A 218 -24.04 -72.15 25.40
CA GLU A 218 -24.10 -71.83 26.83
C GLU A 218 -25.55 -71.58 27.28
N ARG A 219 -26.39 -70.97 26.43
CA ARG A 219 -27.84 -70.85 26.69
C ARG A 219 -28.51 -72.22 26.73
N ALA A 220 -28.22 -73.10 25.78
CA ALA A 220 -28.75 -74.46 25.76
C ALA A 220 -28.29 -75.29 26.98
N GLU A 221 -27.04 -75.12 27.43
CA GLU A 221 -26.52 -75.78 28.64
C GLU A 221 -27.15 -75.21 29.92
N ARG A 222 -27.40 -73.91 30.00
CA ARG A 222 -28.13 -73.29 31.13
C ARG A 222 -29.59 -73.73 31.15
N GLU A 223 -30.27 -73.76 30.00
CA GLU A 223 -31.65 -74.26 29.91
C GLU A 223 -31.73 -75.75 30.25
N ALA A 224 -30.76 -76.57 29.85
CA ALA A 224 -30.69 -77.97 30.24
C ALA A 224 -30.45 -78.15 31.76
N LYS A 225 -29.56 -77.35 32.36
CA LYS A 225 -29.34 -77.35 33.81
C LYS A 225 -30.55 -76.85 34.59
N GLU A 226 -31.22 -75.80 34.15
CA GLU A 226 -32.45 -75.32 34.77
C GLU A 226 -33.61 -76.32 34.62
N ALA A 227 -33.70 -77.05 33.50
CA ALA A 227 -34.66 -78.13 33.32
C ALA A 227 -34.35 -79.33 34.24
N GLN A 228 -33.07 -79.65 34.47
CA GLN A 228 -32.64 -80.68 35.42
C GLN A 228 -32.90 -80.27 36.88
N GLU A 229 -32.68 -79.00 37.24
CA GLU A 229 -33.01 -78.51 38.58
C GLU A 229 -34.52 -78.42 38.82
N ARG A 230 -35.32 -78.06 37.82
CA ARG A 230 -36.80 -78.08 37.93
C ARG A 230 -37.34 -79.51 38.06
N THR A 231 -36.79 -80.48 37.33
CA THR A 231 -37.17 -81.89 37.49
C THR A 231 -36.70 -82.49 38.82
N ALA A 232 -35.55 -82.08 39.35
CA ALA A 232 -35.09 -82.46 40.68
C ALA A 232 -35.97 -81.87 41.79
N LYS A 233 -36.37 -80.58 41.69
CA LYS A 233 -37.26 -79.94 42.66
C LYS A 233 -38.68 -80.53 42.65
N LEU A 234 -39.25 -80.80 41.48
CA LEU A 234 -40.55 -81.47 41.36
C LEU A 234 -40.52 -82.90 41.92
N ALA A 235 -39.41 -83.63 41.77
CA ALA A 235 -39.25 -84.96 42.35
C ALA A 235 -39.07 -84.94 43.89
N GLN A 236 -38.57 -83.84 44.44
CA GLN A 236 -38.40 -83.64 45.88
C GLN A 236 -39.72 -83.19 46.54
N GLU A 237 -40.48 -82.30 45.89
CA GLU A 237 -41.81 -81.89 46.33
C GLU A 237 -42.83 -83.06 46.30
N ALA A 238 -42.75 -83.95 45.29
CA ALA A 238 -43.58 -85.15 45.23
C ALA A 238 -43.28 -86.17 46.35
N ARG A 239 -42.04 -86.22 46.85
CA ARG A 239 -41.65 -87.08 47.98
C ARG A 239 -42.11 -86.51 49.32
N GLU A 240 -42.03 -85.19 49.50
CA GLU A 240 -42.55 -84.52 50.70
C GLU A 240 -44.09 -84.54 50.77
N GLN A 241 -44.79 -84.44 49.63
CA GLN A 241 -46.26 -84.60 49.58
C GLN A 241 -46.69 -86.03 49.94
N ALA A 242 -45.96 -87.06 49.49
CA ALA A 242 -46.26 -88.45 49.83
C ALA A 242 -45.98 -88.81 51.31
N GLU A 243 -45.02 -88.14 51.97
CA GLU A 243 -44.83 -88.28 53.42
C GLU A 243 -45.87 -87.51 54.23
N ARG A 244 -46.28 -86.31 53.77
CA ARG A 244 -47.32 -85.52 54.44
C ARG A 244 -48.70 -86.20 54.38
N GLU A 245 -49.06 -86.82 53.26
CA GLU A 245 -50.32 -87.57 53.14
C GLU A 245 -50.35 -88.83 54.04
N LYS A 246 -49.20 -89.50 54.24
CA LYS A 246 -49.10 -90.62 55.19
C LYS A 246 -49.16 -90.18 56.65
N GLN A 247 -48.65 -88.98 56.97
CA GLN A 247 -48.72 -88.42 58.32
C GLN A 247 -50.10 -87.84 58.65
N GLU A 248 -50.84 -87.30 57.67
CA GLU A 248 -52.23 -86.84 57.85
C GLU A 248 -53.21 -88.00 58.06
N ALA A 249 -53.01 -89.15 57.41
CA ALA A 249 -53.86 -90.33 57.64
C ALA A 249 -53.73 -90.90 59.07
N ILE A 250 -52.53 -90.85 59.66
CA ILE A 250 -52.27 -91.30 61.04
C ILE A 250 -52.76 -90.24 62.06
N ALA A 251 -52.68 -88.95 61.73
CA ALA A 251 -53.18 -87.86 62.58
C ALA A 251 -54.72 -87.77 62.61
N ALA A 252 -55.41 -88.14 61.52
CA ALA A 252 -56.88 -88.14 61.45
C ALA A 252 -57.53 -89.26 62.29
N GLU A 253 -56.86 -90.42 62.42
CA GLU A 253 -57.33 -91.54 63.26
C GLU A 253 -57.14 -91.24 64.76
N GLN A 254 -56.06 -90.55 65.13
CA GLN A 254 -55.82 -90.14 66.52
C GLN A 254 -56.72 -88.97 66.98
N ARG A 255 -57.06 -88.02 66.08
CA ARG A 255 -58.02 -86.93 66.40
C ARG A 255 -59.44 -87.44 66.69
N LYS A 256 -59.93 -88.45 65.96
CA LYS A 256 -61.25 -89.06 66.23
C LYS A 256 -61.32 -89.83 67.56
N SER A 257 -60.19 -90.33 68.06
CA SER A 257 -60.08 -90.98 69.37
C SER A 257 -60.04 -89.95 70.52
N GLN A 258 -59.30 -88.85 70.34
CA GLN A 258 -59.16 -87.78 71.34
C GLN A 258 -60.43 -86.92 71.52
N GLU A 259 -61.23 -86.71 70.46
CA GLU A 259 -62.50 -85.96 70.56
C GLU A 259 -63.59 -86.70 71.34
N LYS A 260 -63.59 -88.04 71.35
CA LYS A 260 -64.55 -88.84 72.13
C LYS A 260 -64.21 -88.91 73.62
N GLU A 261 -62.95 -88.82 74.01
CA GLU A 261 -62.55 -88.76 75.43
C GLU A 261 -62.64 -87.34 76.01
N ALA A 262 -62.37 -86.29 75.21
CA ALA A 262 -62.52 -84.91 75.64
C ALA A 262 -63.99 -84.52 75.93
N ALA A 263 -64.97 -85.11 75.22
CA ALA A 263 -66.40 -84.86 75.45
C ALA A 263 -66.93 -85.46 76.77
N ARG A 264 -66.36 -86.58 77.28
CA ARG A 264 -66.76 -87.12 78.59
C ARG A 264 -66.20 -86.32 79.76
N LEU A 265 -64.95 -85.84 79.64
CA LEU A 265 -64.26 -85.13 80.71
C LEU A 265 -64.80 -83.69 80.94
N ALA A 266 -65.50 -83.12 79.96
CA ALA A 266 -66.12 -81.79 80.07
C ALA A 266 -67.47 -81.79 80.81
N GLU A 267 -68.26 -82.88 80.71
CA GLU A 267 -69.55 -82.99 81.42
C GLU A 267 -69.35 -83.26 82.92
N GLU A 268 -68.32 -84.02 83.29
CA GLU A 268 -67.99 -84.35 84.69
C GLU A 268 -67.48 -83.14 85.49
N LYS A 269 -66.84 -82.17 84.83
CA LYS A 269 -66.35 -80.94 85.47
C LYS A 269 -67.46 -79.92 85.79
N ARG A 270 -68.58 -79.94 85.07
CA ARG A 270 -69.71 -79.01 85.31
C ARG A 270 -70.51 -79.35 86.57
N ILE A 271 -70.51 -80.61 87.01
CA ILE A 271 -71.27 -81.09 88.17
C ILE A 271 -70.55 -80.79 89.50
N ALA A 272 -69.22 -80.69 89.50
CA ALA A 272 -68.42 -80.46 90.70
C ALA A 272 -68.42 -79.00 91.18
N GLU A 273 -68.40 -78.03 90.26
CA GLU A 273 -68.32 -76.59 90.60
C GLU A 273 -69.63 -76.02 91.19
N GLU A 274 -70.76 -76.71 91.04
CA GLU A 274 -72.05 -76.32 91.64
C GLU A 274 -72.17 -76.72 93.13
N ALA A 275 -71.36 -77.69 93.60
CA ALA A 275 -71.39 -78.17 94.98
C ALA A 275 -70.65 -77.24 95.97
N GLU A 276 -69.60 -76.54 95.54
CA GLU A 276 -68.76 -75.71 96.43
C GLU A 276 -69.48 -74.45 96.95
N LYS A 277 -70.38 -73.85 96.16
CA LYS A 277 -71.07 -72.61 96.57
C LYS A 277 -72.06 -72.80 97.73
N ARG A 278 -72.51 -74.03 98.02
CA ARG A 278 -73.44 -74.32 99.13
C ARG A 278 -72.76 -74.44 100.49
N ALA A 279 -71.44 -74.65 100.56
CA ALA A 279 -70.74 -74.84 101.83
C ALA A 279 -70.43 -73.52 102.57
N ALA A 280 -70.17 -72.43 101.84
CA ALA A 280 -69.74 -71.15 102.42
C ALA A 280 -70.83 -70.41 103.23
N ASP A 281 -72.11 -70.69 103.01
CA ASP A 281 -73.22 -69.95 103.62
C ASP A 281 -73.58 -70.42 105.06
N VAL A 282 -73.01 -71.56 105.48
CA VAL A 282 -73.27 -72.15 106.81
C VAL A 282 -72.38 -71.52 107.90
N GLU A 283 -71.14 -71.17 107.57
CA GLU A 283 -70.16 -70.57 108.48
C GLU A 283 -70.59 -69.17 108.94
N HIS A 284 -71.13 -68.35 108.03
CA HIS A 284 -71.49 -66.95 108.31
C HIS A 284 -72.62 -66.80 109.36
N ARG A 285 -73.60 -67.71 109.36
CA ARG A 285 -74.76 -67.65 110.29
C ARG A 285 -74.42 -68.05 111.73
N ARG A 286 -73.34 -68.81 111.94
CA ARG A 286 -72.95 -69.32 113.26
C ARG A 286 -72.26 -68.25 114.10
N ALA A 287 -71.42 -67.42 113.46
CA ALA A 287 -70.66 -66.37 114.12
C ALA A 287 -71.54 -65.25 114.71
N ILE A 288 -72.57 -64.82 113.97
CA ILE A 288 -73.44 -63.70 114.38
C ILE A 288 -74.27 -64.05 115.63
N ASN A 289 -74.81 -65.27 115.70
CA ASN A 289 -75.61 -65.70 116.86
C ASN A 289 -74.78 -65.82 118.15
N ALA A 290 -73.49 -66.20 118.05
CA ALA A 290 -72.61 -66.30 119.21
C ALA A 290 -72.30 -64.92 119.84
N ALA A 291 -72.15 -63.88 119.01
CA ALA A 291 -71.88 -62.52 119.49
C ALA A 291 -73.08 -61.90 120.23
N ALA A 292 -74.32 -62.19 119.78
CA ALA A 292 -75.54 -61.70 120.42
C ALA A 292 -75.76 -62.29 121.83
N VAL A 293 -75.44 -63.57 122.04
CA VAL A 293 -75.56 -64.23 123.35
C VAL A 293 -74.61 -63.61 124.36
N LYS A 294 -73.37 -63.31 123.96
CA LYS A 294 -72.35 -62.71 124.84
C LYS A 294 -72.77 -61.33 125.35
N SER A 295 -73.38 -60.51 124.49
CA SER A 295 -73.80 -59.14 124.84
C SER A 295 -74.91 -59.11 125.91
N LEU A 296 -75.77 -60.13 125.95
CA LEU A 296 -76.84 -60.24 126.96
C LEU A 296 -76.32 -60.70 128.33
N ILE A 297 -75.23 -61.46 128.36
CA ILE A 297 -74.60 -61.93 129.60
C ILE A 297 -73.95 -60.76 130.35
N ASP A 298 -73.28 -59.85 129.64
CA ASP A 298 -72.61 -58.68 130.24
C ASP A 298 -73.60 -57.69 130.90
N LEU A 299 -74.88 -57.71 130.50
CA LEU A 299 -75.98 -56.93 131.11
C LEU A 299 -76.57 -57.58 132.38
N GLY A 300 -76.01 -58.71 132.83
CA GLY A 300 -76.37 -59.37 134.09
C GLY A 300 -77.44 -60.46 133.97
N ILE A 301 -77.79 -60.90 132.75
CA ILE A 301 -78.72 -62.01 132.53
C ILE A 301 -77.95 -63.35 132.50
N PRO A 302 -78.36 -64.37 133.26
CA PRO A 302 -77.73 -65.70 133.25
C PRO A 302 -77.75 -66.39 131.87
N ASP A 303 -76.71 -67.19 131.56
CA ASP A 303 -76.45 -67.79 130.23
C ASP A 303 -77.63 -68.58 129.65
N ASP A 304 -78.32 -69.36 130.49
CA ASP A 304 -79.47 -70.17 130.06
C ASP A 304 -80.61 -69.30 129.51
N TRP A 305 -80.85 -68.15 130.14
CA TRP A 305 -81.90 -67.22 129.74
C TRP A 305 -81.44 -66.35 128.54
N ALA A 306 -80.17 -65.96 128.48
CA ALA A 306 -79.61 -65.21 127.35
C ALA A 306 -79.68 -66.02 126.04
N ARG A 307 -79.31 -67.30 126.06
CA ARG A 307 -79.37 -68.19 124.88
C ARG A 307 -80.82 -68.45 124.45
N ALA A 308 -81.73 -68.63 125.39
CA ALA A 308 -83.16 -68.74 125.11
C ALA A 308 -83.72 -67.48 124.44
N CYS A 309 -83.31 -66.29 124.90
CA CYS A 309 -83.69 -65.02 124.30
C CYS A 309 -83.17 -64.86 122.86
N VAL A 310 -81.89 -65.15 122.59
CA VAL A 310 -81.35 -65.06 121.23
C VAL A 310 -82.00 -66.06 120.27
N VAL A 311 -82.29 -67.28 120.72
CA VAL A 311 -83.01 -68.27 119.91
C VAL A 311 -84.45 -67.82 119.65
N ALA A 312 -85.12 -67.20 120.63
CA ALA A 312 -86.47 -66.66 120.45
C ALA A 312 -86.49 -65.49 119.46
N ILE A 313 -85.45 -64.63 119.47
CA ILE A 313 -85.30 -63.53 118.51
C ILE A 313 -84.95 -64.08 117.11
N ALA A 314 -84.01 -65.01 116.99
CA ALA A 314 -83.63 -65.62 115.72
C ALA A 314 -84.77 -66.42 115.06
N ARG A 315 -85.71 -66.95 115.86
CA ARG A 315 -86.94 -67.60 115.39
C ARG A 315 -88.13 -66.63 115.23
N GLY A 316 -87.95 -65.33 115.51
CA GLY A 316 -88.98 -64.30 115.31
C GLY A 316 -90.16 -64.35 116.30
N LYS A 317 -90.00 -64.97 117.47
CA LYS A 317 -91.11 -65.18 118.43
C LYS A 317 -91.37 -64.00 119.37
N VAL A 318 -90.56 -62.95 119.33
CA VAL A 318 -90.74 -61.73 120.12
C VAL A 318 -91.05 -60.59 119.15
N PRO A 319 -92.29 -60.07 119.13
CA PRO A 319 -92.66 -58.99 118.21
C PRO A 319 -92.11 -57.63 118.69
N ALA A 320 -91.69 -56.79 117.74
CA ALA A 320 -91.13 -55.45 117.96
C ALA A 320 -89.83 -55.40 118.78
N THR A 321 -88.80 -56.15 118.36
CA THR A 321 -87.47 -56.21 118.98
C THR A 321 -86.61 -54.95 118.81
N THR A 322 -87.18 -53.84 118.35
CA THR A 322 -86.47 -52.55 118.25
C THR A 322 -87.39 -51.44 118.72
N ILE A 323 -87.13 -50.95 119.92
CA ILE A 323 -87.68 -49.69 120.41
C ILE A 323 -86.48 -48.85 120.88
N ASN A 324 -86.18 -47.81 120.11
CA ASN A 324 -85.48 -46.62 120.57
C ASN A 324 -86.58 -45.58 120.84
N TYR A 325 -86.41 -44.76 121.88
CA TYR A 325 -87.42 -43.82 122.38
C TYR A 325 -88.37 -43.25 121.32
#